data_AF-A0A947T3X7-F1
#
_entry.id   AF-A0A947T3X7-F1
#
_cell.length_a   1.000
_cell.length_b   1.000
_cell.length_c   1.000
_cell.angle_alpha   90.00
_cell.angle_beta   90.00
_cell.angle_gamma   90.00
#
_symmetry.space_group_name_H-M   'P 1'
#
loop_
_entity.id
_entity.type
_entity.pdbx_description
1 polymer ?
#
loop_
_entity_poly.entity_id
_entity_poly.type
_entity_poly.pdbx_seq_one_letter_code
_entity_poly.pdbx_strand_id
1 'polypeptide(L)'
;MIRIARAAAAAVALAAVMAAGCGWVSKSVEILDVAASPDGLTLELTVASCSADLRVEIQEDAETVAVWVSSRNGMEPDCAGELTVLLEAPIGGRRFVDGHDFTEVDVRTGDS
;
A
#
# COMPACT_ATOMS: atom_id res chain seq x y z
N MET A 1 8.24 40.59 -24.77
CA MET A 1 7.40 39.38 -24.84
C MET A 1 8.30 38.16 -25.00
N ILE A 2 8.73 37.51 -23.91
CA ILE A 2 9.46 36.23 -23.99
C ILE A 2 9.13 35.41 -22.75
N ARG A 3 8.21 34.43 -22.87
CA ARG A 3 7.92 33.41 -21.84
C ARG A 3 7.49 32.10 -22.49
N ILE A 4 8.36 31.46 -23.27
CA ILE A 4 8.09 30.10 -23.78
C ILE A 4 9.42 29.34 -23.92
N ALA A 5 10.03 28.91 -22.82
CA ALA A 5 11.26 28.09 -22.89
C ALA A 5 11.51 27.21 -21.65
N ARG A 6 10.46 26.77 -20.95
CA ARG A 6 10.62 25.89 -19.76
C ARG A 6 9.78 24.62 -19.77
N ALA A 7 9.08 24.31 -20.87
CA ALA A 7 8.18 23.15 -20.94
C ALA A 7 8.85 21.87 -21.49
N ALA A 8 10.02 21.97 -22.15
CA ALA A 8 10.59 20.84 -22.88
C ALA A 8 11.43 19.87 -22.02
N ALA A 9 11.93 20.30 -20.85
CA ALA A 9 12.83 19.46 -20.03
C ALA A 9 12.09 18.44 -19.15
N ALA A 10 10.81 18.68 -18.81
CA ALA A 10 10.05 17.80 -17.93
C ALA A 10 9.58 16.50 -18.63
N ALA A 11 9.44 16.51 -19.95
CA ALA A 11 8.93 15.36 -20.70
C ALA A 11 9.93 14.19 -20.81
N VAL A 12 11.23 14.46 -20.77
CA VAL A 12 12.28 13.42 -20.93
C VAL A 12 12.50 12.63 -19.65
N ALA A 13 12.34 13.26 -18.48
CA ALA A 13 12.44 12.57 -17.19
C ALA A 13 11.30 11.58 -16.96
N LEU A 14 10.09 11.89 -17.45
CA LEU A 14 8.91 11.03 -17.28
C LEU A 14 9.02 9.72 -18.09
N ALA A 15 9.71 9.74 -19.24
CA ALA A 15 9.90 8.56 -20.08
C ALA A 15 10.92 7.56 -19.51
N ALA A 16 11.91 8.02 -18.73
CA ALA A 16 12.92 7.16 -18.13
C ALA A 16 12.40 6.37 -16.90
N VAL A 17 11.43 6.92 -16.17
CA VAL A 17 10.80 6.24 -15.02
C VAL A 17 9.91 5.08 -15.47
N MET A 18 9.26 5.18 -16.63
CA MET A 18 8.38 4.14 -17.16
C MET A 18 9.12 2.87 -17.63
N ALA A 19 10.43 2.93 -17.87
CA ALA A 19 11.22 1.78 -18.33
C ALA A 19 11.69 0.84 -17.22
N ALA A 20 11.55 1.21 -15.94
CA ALA A 20 11.98 0.37 -14.81
C ALA A 20 10.89 -0.60 -14.30
N GLY A 21 9.68 -0.57 -14.85
CA GLY A 21 8.53 -1.36 -14.38
C GLY A 21 8.41 -2.78 -14.96
N CYS A 22 9.25 -3.18 -15.93
CA CYS A 22 9.15 -4.49 -16.57
C CYS A 22 10.06 -5.52 -15.89
N GLY A 23 9.55 -6.20 -14.86
CA GLY A 23 10.26 -7.36 -14.30
C GLY A 23 9.62 -8.06 -13.10
N TRP A 24 8.55 -7.50 -12.53
CA TRP A 24 7.90 -8.06 -11.35
C TRP A 24 6.45 -8.41 -11.68
N VAL A 25 6.18 -9.67 -12.03
CA VAL A 25 4.78 -10.17 -12.13
C VAL A 25 4.34 -10.50 -10.71
N SER A 26 3.87 -9.50 -9.97
CA SER A 26 3.20 -9.73 -8.69
C SER A 26 1.71 -9.97 -8.89
N LYS A 27 1.12 -10.71 -7.95
CA LYS A 27 -0.34 -10.83 -7.83
C LYS A 27 -0.81 -9.99 -6.64
N SER A 28 -1.94 -9.32 -6.78
CA SER A 28 -2.58 -8.61 -5.66
C SER A 28 -3.02 -9.60 -4.59
N VAL A 29 -2.80 -9.27 -3.33
CA VAL A 29 -3.25 -10.03 -2.17
C VAL A 29 -4.32 -9.20 -1.46
N GLU A 30 -5.45 -9.83 -1.17
CA GLU A 30 -6.57 -9.21 -0.46
C GLU A 30 -6.22 -8.99 1.02
N ILE A 31 -6.56 -7.81 1.54
CA ILE A 31 -6.49 -7.47 2.95
C ILE A 31 -7.81 -7.86 3.61
N LEU A 32 -7.76 -8.82 4.53
CA LEU A 32 -8.92 -9.41 5.19
C LEU A 32 -9.32 -8.66 6.46
N ASP A 33 -8.34 -8.16 7.20
CA ASP A 33 -8.55 -7.46 8.48
C ASP A 33 -7.37 -6.53 8.79
N VAL A 34 -7.63 -5.47 9.55
CA VAL A 34 -6.64 -4.48 9.98
C VAL A 34 -6.83 -4.14 11.45
N ALA A 35 -5.78 -4.30 12.23
CA ALA A 35 -5.73 -3.89 13.62
C ALA A 35 -4.67 -2.81 13.85
N ALA A 36 -5.00 -1.76 14.59
CA ALA A 36 -4.08 -0.71 14.98
C ALA A 36 -3.56 -0.93 16.41
N SER A 37 -2.27 -0.67 16.60
CA SER A 37 -1.68 -0.52 17.93
C SER A 37 -2.30 0.66 18.70
N PRO A 38 -2.17 0.70 20.05
CA PRO A 38 -2.73 1.79 20.86
C PRO A 38 -2.21 3.19 20.50
N ASP A 39 -0.98 3.30 19.98
CA ASP A 39 -0.41 4.58 19.50
C ASP A 39 -0.83 4.93 18.06
N GLY A 40 -1.53 4.01 17.38
CA GLY A 40 -2.00 4.15 16.01
C GLY A 40 -0.90 4.15 14.95
N LEU A 41 0.38 3.95 15.31
CA LEU A 41 1.50 4.01 14.37
C LEU A 41 1.77 2.68 13.68
N THR A 42 1.41 1.58 14.33
CA THR A 42 1.62 0.24 13.80
C THR A 42 0.28 -0.35 13.41
N LEU A 43 0.17 -0.86 12.19
CA LEU A 43 -0.97 -1.68 11.77
C LEU A 43 -0.52 -3.13 11.57
N GLU A 44 -1.32 -4.04 12.09
CA GLU A 44 -1.24 -5.47 11.81
C GLU A 44 -2.33 -5.81 10.79
N LEU A 45 -1.92 -6.32 9.64
CA LEU A 45 -2.81 -6.67 8.54
C LEU A 45 -2.87 -8.18 8.44
N THR A 46 -4.08 -8.71 8.39
CA THR A 46 -4.34 -10.09 8.00
C THR A 46 -4.61 -10.10 6.51
N VAL A 47 -3.87 -10.93 5.75
CA VAL A 47 -3.98 -11.00 4.28
C VAL A 47 -4.24 -12.40 3.79
N ALA A 48 -4.94 -12.54 2.66
CA ALA A 48 -5.28 -13.81 2.02
C ALA A 48 -4.08 -14.46 1.31
N SER A 49 -3.01 -14.73 2.06
CA SER A 49 -1.77 -15.30 1.53
C SER A 49 -1.02 -16.11 2.57
N CYS A 50 -0.60 -17.31 2.18
CA CYS A 50 0.25 -18.20 2.96
C CYS A 50 1.70 -18.16 2.46
N SER A 51 2.65 -17.93 3.37
CA SER A 51 4.11 -18.09 3.13
C SER A 51 4.64 -17.44 1.84
N ALA A 52 3.98 -16.39 1.36
CA ALA A 52 4.38 -15.72 0.14
C ALA A 52 5.48 -14.68 0.42
N ASP A 53 6.33 -14.47 -0.57
CA ASP A 53 7.19 -13.29 -0.60
C ASP A 53 6.28 -12.07 -0.86
N LEU A 54 5.85 -11.43 0.23
CA LEU A 54 4.99 -10.26 0.21
C LEU A 54 5.81 -8.99 0.00
N ARG A 55 5.23 -8.08 -0.77
CA ARG A 55 5.69 -6.71 -0.93
C ARG A 55 4.56 -5.77 -0.56
N VAL A 56 4.89 -4.77 0.24
CA VAL A 56 3.95 -3.75 0.70
C VAL A 56 4.38 -2.40 0.17
N GLU A 57 3.44 -1.66 -0.38
CA GLU A 57 3.60 -0.26 -0.74
C GLU A 57 2.53 0.54 0.02
N ILE A 58 2.93 1.66 0.60
CA ILE A 58 2.07 2.48 1.45
C ILE A 58 2.07 3.89 0.87
N GLN A 59 0.88 4.46 0.71
CA GLN A 59 0.70 5.86 0.42
C GLN A 59 -0.12 6.49 1.54
N GLU A 60 0.46 7.46 2.21
CA GLU A 60 -0.19 8.21 3.27
C GLU A 60 -0.49 9.64 2.82
N ASP A 61 -1.69 10.09 3.15
CA ASP A 61 -2.06 11.50 3.11
C ASP A 61 -2.77 11.90 4.41
N ALA A 62 -3.33 13.11 4.41
CA ALA A 62 -3.98 13.68 5.58
C ALA A 62 -5.28 12.98 5.99
N GLU A 63 -5.94 12.28 5.06
CA GLU A 63 -7.27 11.67 5.25
C GLU A 63 -7.26 10.15 5.05
N THR A 64 -6.25 9.62 4.38
CA THR A 64 -6.23 8.24 3.87
C THR A 64 -4.86 7.60 4.07
N VAL A 65 -4.89 6.31 4.39
CA VAL A 65 -3.75 5.38 4.33
C VAL A 65 -4.13 4.30 3.34
N ALA A 66 -3.51 4.32 2.16
CA ALA A 66 -3.71 3.30 1.14
C ALA A 66 -2.55 2.30 1.17
N VAL A 67 -2.85 1.01 1.22
CA VAL A 67 -1.85 -0.06 1.29
C VAL A 67 -2.05 -1.03 0.14
N TRP A 68 -0.99 -1.27 -0.64
CA TRP A 68 -0.95 -2.30 -1.67
C TRP A 68 -0.13 -3.48 -1.15
N VAL A 69 -0.75 -4.66 -1.05
CA VAL A 69 -0.06 -5.90 -0.69
C VAL A 69 -0.03 -6.82 -1.90
N SER A 70 1.17 -7.18 -2.33
CA SER A 70 1.33 -8.04 -3.50
C SER A 70 2.26 -9.22 -3.20
N SER A 71 1.97 -10.38 -3.77
CA SER A 71 2.80 -11.57 -3.63
C SER A 71 3.61 -11.83 -4.90
N ARG A 72 4.83 -12.32 -4.72
CA ARG A 72 5.64 -12.85 -5.81
C ARG A 72 5.35 -14.32 -6.11
N ASN A 73 5.16 -15.12 -5.06
CA ASN A 73 5.04 -16.57 -5.17
C ASN A 73 3.76 -17.02 -4.46
N GLY A 74 2.87 -17.73 -5.17
CA GLY A 74 1.70 -18.37 -4.58
C GLY A 74 0.60 -17.41 -4.10
N MET A 75 -0.65 -17.80 -4.34
CA MET A 75 -1.78 -17.38 -3.52
C MET A 75 -2.48 -18.67 -3.16
N GLU A 76 -2.50 -18.98 -1.88
CA GLU A 76 -3.26 -20.11 -1.35
C GLU A 76 -4.55 -19.51 -0.77
N PRO A 77 -5.71 -19.71 -1.44
CA PRO A 77 -6.92 -18.95 -1.16
C PRO A 77 -7.52 -19.22 0.23
N ASP A 78 -7.14 -20.34 0.86
CA ASP A 78 -7.69 -20.77 2.15
C ASP A 78 -6.71 -20.55 3.32
N CYS A 79 -5.87 -19.53 3.23
CA CYS A 79 -4.90 -19.20 4.27
C CYS A 79 -4.78 -17.71 4.53
N ALA A 80 -4.60 -17.38 5.82
CA ALA A 80 -4.36 -16.04 6.31
C ALA A 80 -2.90 -15.91 6.81
N GLY A 81 -2.22 -14.85 6.37
CA GLY A 81 -0.92 -14.45 6.86
C GLY A 81 -1.01 -13.09 7.57
N GLU A 82 -0.11 -12.85 8.51
CA GLU A 82 -0.01 -11.58 9.23
C GLU A 82 1.21 -10.80 8.75
N LEU A 83 1.04 -9.49 8.61
CA LEU A 83 2.13 -8.57 8.31
C LEU A 83 1.96 -7.27 9.08
N THR A 84 3.08 -6.66 9.44
CA THR A 84 3.09 -5.41 10.19
C THR A 84 3.55 -4.28 9.29
N VAL A 85 2.82 -3.16 9.30
CA VAL A 85 3.21 -1.90 8.67
C VAL A 85 3.41 -0.82 9.71
N LEU A 86 4.37 0.07 9.46
CA LEU A 86 4.64 1.24 10.26
C LEU A 86 4.25 2.48 9.46
N LEU A 87 3.44 3.33 10.06
CA LEU A 87 2.97 4.57 9.46
C LEU A 87 3.88 5.76 9.81
N GLU A 88 3.90 6.77 8.94
CA GLU A 88 4.56 8.05 9.18
C GLU A 88 3.85 8.89 10.23
N ALA A 89 2.53 8.72 10.36
CA ALA A 89 1.69 9.34 11.38
C ALA A 89 0.67 8.34 11.93
N PRO A 90 0.09 8.57 13.12
CA PRO A 90 -0.95 7.67 13.65
C PRO A 90 -2.15 7.56 12.69
N ILE A 91 -2.76 6.38 12.59
CA ILE A 91 -3.95 6.15 11.74
C ILE A 91 -5.11 7.06 12.18
N GLY A 92 -5.38 7.17 13.49
CA GLY A 92 -6.34 8.11 14.05
C GLY A 92 -7.72 8.03 13.38
N GLY A 93 -8.16 9.16 12.81
CA GLY A 93 -9.42 9.25 12.06
C GLY A 93 -9.26 9.12 10.53
N ARG A 94 -8.08 8.73 10.05
CA ARG A 94 -7.83 8.49 8.62
C ARG A 94 -8.46 7.16 8.21
N ARG A 95 -8.90 7.09 6.97
CA ARG A 95 -9.47 5.88 6.38
C ARG A 95 -8.36 4.95 5.93
N PHE A 96 -8.52 3.67 6.19
CA PHE A 96 -7.65 2.65 5.62
C PHE A 96 -8.29 2.11 4.34
N VAL A 97 -7.50 2.03 3.27
CA VAL A 97 -7.97 1.60 1.95
C VAL A 97 -7.05 0.51 1.41
N ASP A 98 -7.63 -0.60 0.96
CA ASP A 98 -6.90 -1.56 0.13
C ASP A 98 -6.64 -0.89 -1.23
N GLY A 99 -5.36 -0.68 -1.52
CA GLY A 99 -4.93 0.02 -2.73
C GLY A 99 -5.24 -0.74 -4.02
N HIS A 100 -5.47 -2.05 -3.97
CA HIS A 100 -5.71 -2.85 -5.17
C HIS A 100 -7.10 -2.66 -5.77
N ASP A 101 -8.13 -2.57 -4.92
CA ASP A 101 -9.53 -2.45 -5.33
C ASP A 101 -10.22 -1.16 -4.84
N PHE A 102 -9.50 -0.34 -4.06
CA PHE A 102 -9.97 0.89 -3.43
C PHE A 102 -11.11 0.67 -2.42
N THR A 103 -11.20 -0.54 -1.86
CA THR A 103 -12.16 -0.86 -0.80
C THR A 103 -11.67 -0.28 0.52
N GLU A 104 -12.56 0.40 1.23
CA GLU A 104 -12.30 0.85 2.60
C GLU A 104 -12.44 -0.34 3.56
N VAL A 105 -11.44 -0.51 4.43
CA VAL A 105 -11.41 -1.58 5.42
C VAL A 105 -11.43 -0.95 6.81
N ASP A 106 -12.36 -1.42 7.65
CA ASP A 106 -12.47 -0.92 9.02
C ASP A 106 -11.22 -1.28 9.83
N VAL A 107 -10.66 -0.29 10.52
CA VAL A 107 -9.50 -0.49 11.40
C VAL A 107 -9.97 -0.77 12.81
N ARG A 108 -9.65 -1.95 13.34
CA ARG A 108 -9.91 -2.31 14.73
C ARG A 108 -8.85 -1.68 15.62
N THR A 109 -9.24 -0.88 16.60
CA THR A 109 -8.31 -0.39 17.63
C THR A 109 -8.15 -1.45 18.70
N GLY A 110 -6.91 -1.86 18.97
CA GLY A 110 -6.62 -2.73 20.11
C GLY A 110 -6.79 -1.97 21.42
N ASP A 111 -7.94 -2.09 22.07
CA ASP A 111 -8.12 -1.68 23.46
C ASP A 111 -7.29 -2.62 24.35
N SER A 112 -6.03 -2.25 24.62
CA SER A 112 -5.18 -2.95 25.58
C SER A 112 -5.47 -2.47 27.00
#